data_AF-F9D4W7-F1
#
_entry.id   AF-F9D4W7-F1
#
_cell.length_a   1.000
_cell.length_b   1.000
_cell.length_c   1.000
_cell.angle_alpha   90.00
_cell.angle_beta   90.00
_cell.angle_gamma   90.00
#
_symmetry.space_group_name_H-M   'P 1'
#
loop_
_entity.id
_entity.type
_entity.pdbx_description
1 polymer ?
#
loop_
_entity_poly.entity_id
_entity_poly.type
_entity_poly.pdbx_seq_one_letter_code
_entity_poly.pdbx_strand_id
1 'polypeptide(L)'
;MLTNPSSPASYNTIEEIQLRKSLLQKDMLKDDGKIRNQWHSLFSPPAALSKNASRAKRINSLLNTGAGLFDAFMLGWKLYRKFKR
;
A
#
# COMPACT_ATOMS: atom_id res chain seq x y z
N MET A 1 9.61 17.60 1.21
CA MET A 1 8.83 18.41 2.17
C MET A 1 7.56 17.65 2.48
N LEU A 2 7.42 17.06 3.67
CA LEU A 2 6.25 16.28 4.07
C LEU A 2 5.33 17.18 4.89
N THR A 3 4.13 17.46 4.39
CA THR A 3 3.11 18.21 5.12
C THR A 3 2.50 17.31 6.20
N ASN A 4 2.74 17.67 7.46
CA ASN A 4 2.16 17.03 8.64
C ASN A 4 0.63 17.33 8.68
N PRO A 5 -0.29 16.35 8.63
CA PRO A 5 -1.73 16.63 8.53
C PRO A 5 -2.41 16.67 9.90
N SER A 6 -1.89 17.42 10.86
CA SER A 6 -2.39 17.38 12.25
C SER A 6 -2.89 18.71 12.80
N SER A 7 -3.27 19.66 11.94
CA SER A 7 -4.09 20.80 12.34
C SER A 7 -5.50 20.63 11.77
N PRO A 8 -6.57 20.67 12.58
CA PRO A 8 -7.93 20.60 12.07
C PRO A 8 -8.17 21.82 11.18
N ALA A 9 -8.25 21.59 9.87
CA ALA A 9 -8.67 22.62 8.93
C ALA A 9 -10.11 23.02 9.32
N SER A 10 -10.28 24.28 9.73
CA SER A 10 -11.59 24.84 10.04
C SER A 10 -12.28 25.16 8.72
N TYR A 11 -13.29 24.38 8.35
CA TYR A 11 -14.10 24.62 7.17
C TYR A 11 -15.31 25.47 7.57
N ASN A 12 -15.52 26.59 6.87
CA ASN A 12 -16.60 27.51 7.21
C ASN A 12 -17.85 27.31 6.35
N THR A 13 -17.74 26.61 5.22
CA THR A 13 -18.86 26.33 4.31
C THR A 13 -18.87 24.89 3.79
N ILE A 14 -20.04 24.42 3.33
CA ILE A 14 -20.20 23.06 2.80
C ILE A 14 -19.52 22.90 1.45
N GLU A 15 -19.52 23.96 0.64
CA GLU A 15 -18.88 24.02 -0.66
C GLU A 15 -17.36 23.83 -0.54
N GLU A 16 -16.75 24.39 0.50
CA GLU A 16 -15.33 24.23 0.82
C GLU A 16 -15.00 22.76 1.13
N ILE A 17 -15.85 22.09 1.91
CA ILE A 17 -15.70 20.66 2.24
C ILE A 17 -15.81 19.80 0.98
N GLN A 18 -16.78 20.08 0.11
CA GLN A 18 -16.97 19.33 -1.14
C GLN A 18 -15.79 19.52 -2.09
N LEU A 19 -15.30 20.75 -2.24
CA LEU A 19 -14.12 21.06 -3.03
C LEU A 19 -12.91 20.28 -2.52
N ARG A 20 -12.66 20.34 -1.20
CA ARG A 20 -11.53 19.64 -0.57
C ARG A 20 -11.63 18.13 -0.73
N LYS A 21 -12.83 17.56 -0.55
CA LYS A 21 -13.09 16.13 -0.77
C LYS A 21 -12.78 15.72 -2.20
N SER A 22 -13.19 16.52 -3.19
CA SER A 22 -12.92 16.23 -4.60
C SER A 22 -11.42 16.27 -4.93
N LEU A 23 -10.67 17.21 -4.34
CA LEU A 23 -9.22 17.31 -4.51
C LEU A 23 -8.51 16.10 -3.89
N LEU A 24 -8.87 15.73 -2.66
CA LEU A 24 -8.32 14.55 -2.00
C LEU A 24 -8.59 13.28 -2.78
N GLN A 25 -9.80 13.13 -3.36
CA GLN A 25 -10.14 11.98 -4.17
C GLN A 25 -9.24 11.89 -5.42
N LYS A 26 -8.96 13.02 -6.09
CA LYS A 26 -8.05 13.05 -7.24
C LYS A 26 -6.63 12.69 -6.84
N ASP A 27 -6.15 13.20 -5.71
CA ASP A 27 -4.82 12.88 -5.19
C ASP A 27 -4.71 11.38 -4.85
N MET A 28 -5.72 10.80 -4.21
CA MET A 28 -5.78 9.35 -3.92
C MET A 28 -5.74 8.50 -5.20
N LEU A 29 -6.50 8.87 -6.23
CA LEU A 29 -6.48 8.14 -7.51
C LEU A 29 -5.11 8.22 -8.20
N LYS A 30 -4.45 9.37 -8.14
CA LYS A 30 -3.10 9.54 -8.67
C LYS A 30 -2.07 8.69 -7.92
N ASP A 31 -2.17 8.65 -6.60
CA ASP A 31 -1.25 7.87 -5.78
C ASP A 31 -1.52 6.37 -5.86
N ASP A 32 -2.77 5.93 -6.01
CA ASP A 32 -3.11 4.53 -6.29
C ASP A 32 -2.43 4.03 -7.57
N GLY A 33 -2.45 4.83 -8.63
CA GLY A 33 -1.75 4.50 -9.88
C GLY A 33 -0.23 4.31 -9.68
N LYS A 34 0.41 5.16 -8.87
CA LYS A 34 1.84 5.04 -8.54
C LYS A 34 2.10 3.82 -7.67
N ILE A 35 1.31 3.59 -6.63
CA ILE A 35 1.42 2.43 -5.75
C ILE A 35 1.28 1.15 -6.58
N ARG A 36 0.30 1.09 -7.47
CA ARG A 36 0.08 -0.06 -8.34
C ARG A 36 1.26 -0.29 -9.29
N ASN A 37 1.79 0.77 -9.89
CA ASN A 37 2.97 0.67 -10.75
C ASN A 37 4.22 0.23 -9.98
N GLN A 38 4.45 0.78 -8.79
CA GLN A 38 5.57 0.40 -7.92
C GLN A 38 5.42 -1.03 -7.40
N TRP A 39 4.21 -1.41 -6.98
CA TRP A 39 3.85 -2.76 -6.59
C TRP A 39 4.11 -3.73 -7.75
N HIS A 40 3.64 -3.41 -8.94
CA HIS A 40 3.98 -4.19 -10.13
C HIS A 40 5.48 -4.18 -10.41
N SER A 41 6.24 -3.11 -10.20
CA SER A 41 7.69 -3.15 -10.45
C SER A 41 8.46 -4.04 -9.46
N LEU A 42 8.03 -4.09 -8.19
CA LEU A 42 8.69 -4.83 -7.12
C LEU A 42 8.23 -6.29 -7.05
N PHE A 43 6.97 -6.55 -7.40
CA PHE A 43 6.35 -7.88 -7.36
C PHE A 43 5.89 -8.36 -8.73
N SER A 44 6.39 -7.76 -9.82
CA SER A 44 6.20 -8.31 -11.16
C SER A 44 6.69 -9.73 -11.13
N PRO A 45 5.88 -10.70 -11.58
CA PRO A 45 6.33 -12.06 -11.64
C PRO A 45 7.59 -12.10 -12.52
N PRO A 46 8.79 -12.44 -12.00
CA PRO A 46 9.96 -12.67 -12.85
C PRO A 46 9.58 -13.63 -13.98
N ALA A 47 10.17 -13.53 -15.17
CA ALA A 47 9.90 -14.44 -16.29
C ALA A 47 10.05 -15.93 -15.92
N ALA A 48 10.73 -16.23 -14.80
CA ALA A 48 10.75 -17.50 -14.09
C ALA A 48 9.43 -17.91 -13.38
N LEU A 49 8.34 -17.15 -13.52
CA LEU A 49 6.96 -17.47 -13.16
C LEU A 49 6.11 -17.72 -14.39
N SER A 50 6.70 -17.70 -15.61
CA SER A 50 6.04 -18.23 -16.80
C SER A 50 5.61 -19.68 -16.56
N LYS A 51 4.61 -20.13 -17.31
CA LYS A 51 3.86 -21.39 -17.14
C LYS A 51 4.74 -22.67 -17.06
N ASN A 52 6.05 -22.56 -17.34
CA ASN A 52 7.04 -23.63 -17.32
C ASN A 52 7.87 -23.75 -16.01
N ALA A 53 7.69 -22.87 -15.02
CA ALA A 53 8.45 -22.96 -13.78
C ALA A 53 7.72 -23.71 -12.65
N SER A 54 8.44 -24.65 -12.02
CA SER A 54 7.93 -25.47 -10.91
C SER A 54 7.44 -24.62 -9.72
N ARG A 55 6.31 -25.04 -9.13
CA ARG A 55 5.56 -24.34 -8.06
C ARG A 55 6.42 -23.98 -6.83
N ALA A 56 7.43 -24.79 -6.51
CA ALA A 56 8.38 -24.50 -5.43
C ALA A 56 9.28 -23.30 -5.73
N LYS A 57 9.69 -23.12 -7.00
CA LYS A 57 10.55 -22.01 -7.44
C LYS A 57 9.81 -20.67 -7.42
N ARG A 58 8.49 -20.71 -7.64
CA ARG A 58 7.57 -19.57 -7.53
C ARG A 58 7.50 -19.03 -6.09
N ILE A 59 7.39 -19.92 -5.11
CA ILE A 59 7.31 -19.56 -3.69
C ILE A 59 8.69 -19.12 -3.17
N ASN A 60 9.78 -19.79 -3.56
CA ASN A 60 11.14 -19.34 -3.23
C ASN A 60 11.46 -17.94 -3.76
N SER A 61 10.95 -17.56 -4.93
CA SER A 61 11.13 -16.20 -5.46
C SER A 61 10.37 -15.14 -4.66
N LEU A 62 9.21 -15.47 -4.06
CA LEU A 62 8.50 -14.59 -3.13
C LEU A 62 9.21 -14.49 -1.77
N LEU A 63 9.83 -15.59 -1.32
CA LEU A 63 10.58 -15.67 -0.08
C LEU A 63 11.96 -14.97 -0.16
N ASN A 64 12.60 -14.93 -1.33
CA ASN A 64 13.83 -14.13 -1.53
C ASN A 64 13.61 -12.62 -1.35
N THR A 65 12.36 -12.15 -1.50
CA THR A 65 11.92 -10.77 -1.19
C THR A 65 11.41 -10.66 0.27
N GLY A 66 11.57 -11.70 1.10
CA GLY A 66 10.68 -12.01 2.23
C GLY A 66 11.13 -11.63 3.64
N ALA A 67 12.24 -10.92 3.86
CA ALA A 67 12.61 -10.51 5.22
C ALA A 67 11.76 -9.32 5.73
N GLY A 68 11.51 -8.32 4.89
CA GLY A 68 10.79 -7.10 5.29
C GLY A 68 9.27 -7.26 5.39
N LEU A 69 8.65 -8.01 4.47
CA LEU A 69 7.20 -8.25 4.50
C LEU A 69 6.78 -9.20 5.63
N PHE A 70 7.63 -10.15 6.00
CA PHE A 70 7.33 -11.07 7.10
C PHE A 70 7.29 -10.34 8.45
N ASP A 71 8.25 -9.46 8.73
CA ASP A 71 8.24 -8.64 9.95
C ASP A 71 7.04 -7.66 9.98
N ALA A 72 6.76 -7.00 8.85
CA ALA A 72 5.60 -6.13 8.72
C ALA A 72 4.26 -6.88 8.94
N PHE A 73 4.12 -8.09 8.39
CA PHE A 73 2.96 -8.95 8.60
C PHE A 73 2.85 -9.41 10.06
N MET A 74 3.96 -9.80 10.68
CA MET A 74 4.01 -10.24 12.07
C MET A 74 3.65 -9.09 13.03
N LEU A 75 4.11 -7.87 12.75
CA LEU A 75 3.74 -6.65 13.47
C LEU A 75 2.25 -6.32 13.30
N GLY A 76 1.72 -6.41 12.07
CA GLY A 76 0.29 -6.25 11.81
C GLY A 76 -0.57 -7.25 12.58
N TRP A 77 -0.15 -8.53 12.63
CA TRP A 77 -0.81 -9.58 13.40
C TRP A 77 -0.74 -9.34 14.92
N LYS A 78 0.40 -8.83 15.42
CA LYS A 78 0.59 -8.49 16.84
C LYS A 78 -0.28 -7.30 17.25
N LEU A 79 -0.39 -6.28 16.40
CA LEU A 79 -1.30 -5.13 16.58
C LEU A 79 -2.76 -5.58 16.53
N TYR A 80 -3.15 -6.37 15.52
CA TYR A 80 -4.50 -6.94 15.42
C TYR A 80 -4.89 -7.70 16.69
N ARG A 81 -4.03 -8.60 17.19
CA ARG A 81 -4.28 -9.33 18.43
C ARG A 81 -4.40 -8.40 19.64
N LYS A 82 -3.63 -7.32 19.69
CA LYS A 82 -3.61 -6.38 20.82
C LYS A 82 -4.87 -5.49 20.86
N PHE A 83 -5.44 -5.14 19.71
CA PHE A 83 -6.63 -4.28 19.59
C PHE A 83 -7.95 -5.04 19.36
N LYS A 84 -7.91 -6.37 19.15
CA LYS A 84 -9.11 -7.22 19.09
C LYS A 84 -9.61 -7.66 20.48
N ARG A 85 -9.17 -6.98 21.54
CA ARG A 85 -9.75 -7.03 22.88
C ARG A 85 -10.60 -5.79 23.08
#